data_AF-A0AAV7X937-F1
#
_entry.id   AF-A0AAV7X937-F1
#
_cell.length_a   1.000
_cell.length_b   1.000
_cell.length_c   1.000
_cell.angle_alpha   90.00
_cell.angle_beta   90.00
_cell.angle_gamma   90.00
#
_symmetry.space_group_name_H-M   'P 1'
#
loop_
_entity.id
_entity.type
_entity.pdbx_description
1 polymer ?
#
loop_
_entity_poly.entity_id
_entity_poly.type
_entity_poly.pdbx_seq_one_letter_code
_entity_poly.pdbx_strand_id
1 'polypeptide(L)'
;MKTGFGADVEFLVGAEKVRAHSHLLAAASEVFAKTFEHDANYKATRSLKIEDANPLPFKEMIRQVIAQCTRFYIRPALCLKC
;
A
#
# COMPACT_ATOMS: atom_id res chain seq x y z
N MET A 1 11.29 7.64 -5.90
CA MET A 1 11.93 6.42 -5.36
C MET A 1 11.17 5.22 -5.90
N LYS A 2 11.77 4.46 -6.85
CA LYS A 2 11.20 3.23 -7.41
C LYS A 2 11.72 2.07 -6.57
N THR A 3 10.91 1.53 -5.66
CA THR A 3 11.29 0.32 -4.93
C THR A 3 10.10 -0.63 -4.91
N GLY A 4 10.03 -1.49 -5.93
CA GLY A 4 9.22 -2.72 -5.92
C GLY A 4 9.83 -3.81 -5.04
N PHE A 5 10.68 -3.44 -4.07
CA PHE A 5 11.34 -4.37 -3.17
C PHE A 5 10.35 -4.76 -2.08
N GLY A 6 9.87 -6.00 -2.09
CA GLY A 6 8.88 -6.52 -1.14
C GLY A 6 7.41 -6.24 -1.49
N ALA A 7 7.11 -5.74 -2.70
CA ALA A 7 5.72 -5.55 -3.11
C ALA A 7 5.03 -6.90 -3.33
N ASP A 8 4.01 -7.18 -2.52
CA ASP A 8 3.28 -8.45 -2.42
C ASP A 8 1.83 -8.33 -2.93
N VAL A 9 1.33 -7.11 -3.17
CA VAL A 9 0.01 -6.84 -3.75
C VAL A 9 0.09 -6.01 -5.03
N GLU A 10 -0.74 -6.37 -6.02
CA GLU A 10 -0.93 -5.62 -7.26
C GLU A 10 -2.37 -5.08 -7.36
N PHE A 11 -2.52 -3.77 -7.52
CA PHE A 11 -3.80 -3.11 -7.79
C PHE A 11 -3.95 -2.84 -9.28
N LEU A 12 -5.09 -3.25 -9.85
CA LEU A 12 -5.51 -2.93 -11.20
C LEU A 12 -6.50 -1.78 -11.11
N VAL A 13 -6.05 -0.56 -11.42
CA VAL A 13 -6.86 0.67 -11.34
C VAL A 13 -7.09 1.18 -12.76
N GLY A 14 -8.29 0.94 -13.29
CA GLY A 14 -8.57 1.13 -14.71
C GLY A 14 -7.64 0.28 -15.60
N ALA A 15 -6.84 0.94 -16.43
CA ALA A 15 -5.85 0.29 -17.31
C ALA A 15 -4.44 0.19 -16.69
N GLU A 16 -4.23 0.75 -15.49
CA GLU A 16 -2.91 0.83 -14.88
C GLU A 16 -2.70 -0.17 -13.73
N LYS A 17 -1.45 -0.61 -13.57
CA LYS A 17 -1.03 -1.50 -12.50
C LYS A 17 -0.22 -0.75 -11.45
N VAL A 18 -0.61 -0.88 -10.19
CA VAL A 18 0.07 -0.25 -9.04
C VAL A 18 0.49 -1.34 -8.07
N ARG A 19 1.79 -1.45 -7.78
CA ARG A 19 2.33 -2.43 -6.82
C ARG A 19 2.62 -1.76 -5.49
N ALA A 20 2.28 -2.44 -4.40
CA ALA A 20 2.44 -1.95 -3.04
C ALA A 20 2.67 -3.08 -2.04
N HIS A 21 2.75 -2.73 -0.76
CA HIS A 21 2.96 -3.65 0.36
C HIS A 21 1.67 -3.82 1.17
N SER A 22 1.09 -5.01 1.17
CA SER A 22 -0.18 -5.33 1.82
C SER A 22 -0.14 -5.08 3.32
N HIS A 23 0.97 -5.41 3.98
CA HIS A 23 1.15 -5.21 5.42
C HIS A 23 1.11 -3.73 5.82
N LEU A 24 1.72 -2.84 5.02
CA LEU A 24 1.69 -1.40 5.28
C LEU A 24 0.29 -0.83 5.05
N LEU A 25 -0.40 -1.29 4.01
CA LEU A 25 -1.76 -0.86 3.71
C LEU A 25 -2.77 -1.36 4.75
N ALA A 26 -2.63 -2.60 5.21
CA ALA A 26 -3.45 -3.18 6.28
C ALA A 26 -3.24 -2.45 7.61
N ALA A 27 -1.98 -2.11 7.94
CA ALA A 27 -1.66 -1.36 9.15
C ALA A 27 -2.20 0.07 9.11
N ALA A 28 -2.25 0.68 7.93
CA ALA A 28 -2.73 2.05 7.76
C ALA A 28 -4.25 2.17 7.55
N SER A 29 -4.94 1.09 7.18
CA SER A 29 -6.37 1.10 6.92
C SER A 29 -7.02 -0.25 7.22
N GLU A 30 -8.01 -0.22 8.11
CA GLU A 30 -8.84 -1.38 8.43
C GLU A 30 -9.59 -1.90 7.20
N VAL A 31 -9.93 -1.01 6.25
CA VAL A 31 -10.55 -1.41 4.97
C VAL A 31 -9.63 -2.34 4.21
N PHE A 32 -8.36 -1.96 4.05
CA PHE A 32 -7.39 -2.81 3.38
C PHE A 32 -7.11 -4.10 4.16
N ALA A 33 -7.03 -4.04 5.49
CA ALA A 33 -6.87 -5.23 6.33
C ALA A 33 -7.99 -6.25 6.08
N LYS A 34 -9.25 -5.81 6.13
CA LYS A 34 -10.42 -6.67 5.86
C LYS A 34 -10.44 -7.15 4.42
N THR A 35 -10.10 -6.31 3.45
CA THR A 35 -10.02 -6.73 2.04
C THR A 35 -8.99 -7.84 1.88
N PHE A 36 -7.79 -7.73 2.45
CA PHE A 36 -6.78 -8.78 2.33
C PHE A 36 -7.13 -10.07 3.08
N GLU A 37 -7.90 -9.96 4.16
CA GLU A 37 -8.32 -11.12 4.96
C GLU A 37 -9.55 -11.83 4.37
N HIS A 38 -10.52 -11.10 3.84
CA HIS A 38 -11.80 -11.66 3.40
C HIS A 38 -11.93 -11.84 1.90
N ASP A 39 -11.13 -11.15 1.08
CA ASP A 39 -11.23 -11.26 -0.37
C ASP A 39 -10.54 -12.55 -0.87
N ALA A 40 -11.36 -13.53 -1.25
CA ALA A 40 -10.90 -14.81 -1.77
C ALA A 40 -10.15 -14.67 -3.11
N ASN A 41 -10.51 -13.66 -3.93
CA ASN A 41 -9.81 -13.40 -5.19
C ASN A 41 -8.41 -12.88 -4.91
N TYR A 42 -8.26 -11.95 -3.95
CA TYR A 42 -6.94 -11.51 -3.51
C TYR A 42 -6.08 -12.67 -3.00
N LYS A 43 -6.64 -13.60 -2.22
CA LYS A 43 -5.87 -14.76 -1.73
C LYS A 43 -5.37 -15.68 -2.85
N ALA A 44 -6.11 -15.78 -3.96
CA ALA A 44 -5.75 -16.62 -5.09
C ALA A 44 -4.72 -15.95 -6.03
N THR A 45 -4.89 -14.67 -6.34
CA THR A 45 -4.09 -13.98 -7.37
C THR A 45 -3.12 -12.93 -6.83
N ARG A 46 -3.27 -12.53 -5.55
CA ARG A 46 -2.60 -11.37 -4.94
C ARG A 46 -2.83 -10.06 -5.71
N SER A 47 -3.95 -9.97 -6.42
CA SER A 47 -4.34 -8.80 -7.19
C SER A 47 -5.73 -8.31 -6.85
N LEU A 48 -5.91 -7.00 -6.81
CA LEU A 48 -7.19 -6.34 -6.52
C LEU A 48 -7.57 -5.44 -7.67
N LYS A 49 -8.77 -5.61 -8.21
CA LYS A 49 -9.32 -4.76 -9.27
C LYS A 49 -10.17 -3.65 -8.65
N ILE A 50 -9.83 -2.41 -8.97
CA ILE A 50 -10.56 -1.22 -8.50
C ILE A 50 -11.05 -0.49 -9.75
N GLU A 51 -12.36 -0.58 -10.00
CA GLU A 51 -13.00 0.03 -11.18
C GLU A 51 -13.40 1.49 -10.93
N ASP A 52 -13.70 1.84 -9.67
CA ASP A 52 -14.24 3.15 -9.29
C ASP A 52 -13.17 4.21 -8.93
N ALA A 53 -11.90 3.95 -9.23
CA ALA A 53 -10.80 4.86 -8.86
C ALA A 53 -10.03 5.36 -10.07
N ASN A 54 -9.72 6.65 -10.07
CA ASN A 54 -8.77 7.23 -11.02
C ASN A 54 -7.34 6.85 -10.61
N PRO A 55 -6.51 6.32 -11.53
CA PRO A 55 -5.17 5.81 -11.20
C PRO A 55 -4.22 6.88 -10.62
N LEU A 56 -4.36 8.15 -11.02
CA LEU A 56 -3.47 9.22 -10.54
C LEU A 56 -3.69 9.55 -9.05
N PRO A 57 -4.91 9.91 -8.60
CA PRO A 57 -5.20 10.08 -7.17
C PRO A 57 -4.91 8.83 -6.35
N PHE A 58 -5.20 7.64 -6.89
CA PHE A 58 -4.99 6.39 -6.18
C PHE A 58 -3.50 6.13 -5.89
N LYS A 59 -2.62 6.35 -6.88
CA LYS A 59 -1.17 6.25 -6.67
C LYS A 59 -0.68 7.20 -5.60
N GLU A 60 -1.20 8.43 -5.58
CA GLU A 60 -0.78 9.42 -4.58
C GLU A 60 -1.27 9.06 -3.18
N MET A 61 -2.50 8.55 -3.05
CA MET A 61 -3.02 8.01 -1.79
C MET A 61 -2.11 6.89 -1.26
N ILE A 62 -1.80 5.89 -2.09
CA ILE A 62 -0.94 4.76 -1.69
C ILE A 62 0.47 5.24 -1.30
N ARG A 63 1.04 6.21 -2.03
CA ARG A 63 2.31 6.84 -1.66
C ARG A 63 2.24 7.52 -0.31
N GLN A 64 1.19 8.30 -0.05
CA GLN A 64 1.02 8.99 1.23
C GLN A 64 0.90 7.99 2.38
N VAL A 65 0.12 6.92 2.21
CA VAL A 65 -0.04 5.86 3.21
C VAL A 65 1.30 5.19 3.55
N ILE A 66 2.06 4.79 2.54
CA ILE A 66 3.38 4.15 2.73
C ILE A 66 4.42 5.14 3.30
N ALA A 67 4.40 6.40 2.83
CA ALA A 67 5.31 7.45 3.30
C ALA A 67 5.03 7.86 4.76
N GLN A 68 3.77 7.83 5.20
CA GLN A 68 3.44 8.09 6.60
C GLN A 68 3.98 6.98 7.51
N CYS A 69 3.87 5.70 7.12
CA CYS A 69 4.43 4.60 7.92
C CYS A 69 5.96 4.65 8.02
N THR A 70 6.68 5.03 6.95
CA THR A 70 8.14 5.21 7.00
C THR A 70 8.57 6.37 7.90
N ARG A 71 7.72 7.40 8.08
CA ARG A 71 7.97 8.48 9.03
C ARG A 71 7.85 8.05 10.50
N PHE A 72 7.03 7.03 10.78
CA PHE A 72 6.82 6.49 12.14
C PHE A 72 7.69 5.27 12.48
N TYR A 73 8.03 4.42 11.51
CA TYR A 73 8.84 3.21 11.76
C TYR A 73 10.36 3.39 11.57
N ILE A 74 10.83 4.49 10.97
CA ILE A 74 12.28 4.80 10.82
C ILE A 74 12.68 6.05 11.63
N ARG A 75 12.09 6.27 12.81
CA ARG A 75 12.73 7.08 13.87
C ARG A 75 12.32 6.60 15.27
N PRO A 76 13.21 5.80 15.90
CA PRO A 76 13.81 6.24 17.15
C PRO A 76 15.34 6.11 17.07
N ALA A 77 16.00 6.91 16.23
CA ALA A 77 17.46 7.00 16.25
C ALA A 77 18.00 8.35 15.78
N LEU A 78 17.28 9.44 16.01
CA LEU A 78 17.91 10.77 16.00
C LEU A 78 17.29 11.68 17.06
N CYS A 79 17.24 11.17 18.29
CA CYS A 79 17.52 12.00 19.44
C CYS A 79 19.05 12.13 19.50
N LEU A 80 19.59 13.14 18.83
CA LEU A 80 20.85 13.74 19.23
C LEU A 80 20.83 15.19 18.71
N LYS A 81 20.26 16.07 19.54
CA LYS A 81 20.75 17.44 19.62
C LYS A 81 21.94 17.38 20.58
N CYS A 82 23.14 17.60 20.07
CA CYS A 82 24.32 18.19 20.71
C CYS A 82 25.21 18.66 19.57
#